data_AF-A0A061JHI2-F1
#
_entry.id   AF-A0A061JHI2-F1
#
_cell.length_a   1.000
_cell.length_b   1.000
_cell.length_c   1.000
_cell.angle_alpha   90.00
_cell.angle_beta   90.00
_cell.angle_gamma   90.00
#
_symmetry.space_group_name_H-M   'P 1'
#
loop_
_entity.id
_entity.type
_entity.pdbx_description
1 polymer ?
#
loop_
_entity_poly.entity_id
_entity_poly.type
_entity_poly.pdbx_seq_one_letter_code
_entity_poly.pdbx_strand_id
1 'polypeptide(L)'
;MLWLSYLWGAKGGTNPIGALIGKSINCNWFDIWLTQGVTSWVQQILLPNLPKENGSVTDNSIIHKGKAVQKMLKDSGNSLLYFPHYSPDLNSIEKKWPQAKHIRRTLTCSIDHLFQFHFS
;
A
#
# COMPACT_ATOMS: atom_id res chain seq x y z
N MET A 1 -8.85 9.88 1.05
CA MET A 1 -8.17 9.53 -0.21
C MET A 1 -7.13 8.48 0.10
N LEU A 2 -7.23 7.33 -0.56
CA LEU A 2 -6.25 6.25 -0.40
C LEU A 2 -5.20 6.33 -1.48
N TRP A 3 -4.00 5.89 -1.14
CA TRP A 3 -2.90 5.77 -2.08
C TRP A 3 -2.29 4.40 -1.90
N LEU A 4 -2.69 3.45 -2.73
CA LEU A 4 -2.01 2.17 -2.84
C LEU A 4 -0.71 2.41 -3.59
N SER A 5 0.42 2.06 -2.99
CA SER A 5 1.68 2.03 -3.72
C SER A 5 2.50 0.80 -3.37
N TYR A 6 3.30 0.41 -4.35
CA TYR A 6 4.29 -0.64 -4.31
C TYR A 6 5.62 -0.06 -4.81
N LEU A 7 6.71 -0.19 -4.03
CA LEU A 7 8.04 -0.51 -4.56
C LEU A 7 9.08 -0.72 -3.44
N TRP A 8 9.31 -1.97 -3.05
CA TRP A 8 10.58 -2.38 -2.46
C TRP A 8 11.22 -3.44 -3.34
N GLY A 9 12.17 -3.01 -4.18
CA GLY A 9 12.93 -3.92 -5.02
C GLY A 9 13.94 -4.73 -4.21
N ALA A 10 13.77 -6.05 -4.20
CA ALA A 10 14.85 -7.01 -4.41
C ALA A 10 14.23 -8.34 -4.84
N LYS A 11 14.73 -8.93 -5.94
CA LYS A 11 14.39 -10.31 -6.30
C LYS A 11 14.67 -11.20 -5.08
N GLY A 12 13.63 -11.81 -4.50
CA GLY A 12 13.72 -12.69 -3.34
C GLY A 12 13.59 -12.04 -1.95
N GLY A 13 13.16 -10.76 -1.85
CA GLY A 13 12.95 -10.07 -0.56
C GLY A 13 11.49 -9.81 -0.20
N THR A 14 11.24 -9.63 1.11
CA THR A 14 9.97 -9.21 1.73
C THR A 14 9.39 -7.96 1.06
N ASN A 15 8.12 -8.01 0.68
CA ASN A 15 7.44 -6.92 -0.04
C ASN A 15 6.47 -6.17 0.88
N PRO A 16 6.79 -4.93 1.29
CA PRO A 16 5.83 -4.08 1.99
C PRO A 16 4.76 -3.59 1.01
N ILE A 17 3.50 -3.70 1.43
CA ILE A 17 2.31 -3.17 0.78
C ILE A 17 1.70 -2.15 1.74
N GLY A 18 1.38 -0.97 1.24
CA GLY A 18 0.80 0.07 2.08
C GLY A 18 -0.22 0.96 1.38
N ALA A 19 -1.14 1.47 2.17
CA ALA A 19 -2.07 2.53 1.82
C ALA A 19 -1.82 3.75 2.71
N LEU A 20 -1.77 4.93 2.11
CA LEU A 20 -1.94 6.16 2.88
C LEU A 20 -3.45 6.40 3.12
N ILE A 21 -3.88 6.49 4.37
CA ILE A 21 -5.26 6.82 4.77
C ILE A 21 -5.23 8.13 5.54
N GLY A 22 -5.63 9.22 4.88
CA GLY A 22 -5.48 10.57 5.44
C GLY A 22 -4.00 10.95 5.56
N LYS A 23 -3.49 11.11 6.78
CA LYS A 23 -2.07 11.39 7.05
C LYS A 23 -1.27 10.17 7.50
N SER A 24 -1.95 9.07 7.81
CA SER A 24 -1.34 7.86 8.37
C SER A 24 -1.13 6.81 7.30
N ILE A 25 -0.05 6.04 7.43
CA ILE A 25 0.26 4.94 6.53
C ILE A 25 -0.14 3.62 7.19
N ASN A 26 -1.04 2.89 6.53
CA ASN A 26 -1.36 1.53 6.91
C ASN A 26 -0.57 0.60 6.01
N CYS A 27 0.43 -0.08 6.57
CA CYS A 27 1.33 -0.94 5.83
C CYS A 27 1.45 -2.32 6.49
N ASN A 28 1.69 -3.32 5.66
CA ASN A 28 2.03 -4.66 6.09
C ASN A 28 3.01 -5.27 5.10
N TRP A 29 3.75 -6.31 5.49
CA TRP A 29 4.65 -7.02 4.58
C TRP A 29 4.24 -8.47 4.40
N PHE A 30 4.56 -9.00 3.22
CA PHE A 30 4.25 -10.37 2.86
C PHE A 30 5.48 -11.06 2.28
N ASP A 31 5.69 -12.30 2.72
CA ASP A 31 6.68 -13.24 2.17
C ASP A 31 6.09 -14.10 1.03
N ILE A 32 4.82 -13.87 0.69
CA ILE A 32 4.10 -14.60 -0.37
C ILE A 32 4.13 -13.86 -1.72
N TRP A 33 3.88 -14.61 -2.79
CA TRP A 33 3.75 -14.07 -4.14
C TRP A 33 2.75 -12.92 -4.19
N LEU A 34 3.17 -11.85 -4.87
CA LEU A 34 2.58 -10.50 -4.85
C LEU A 34 1.05 -10.48 -5.01
N THR A 35 0.48 -11.31 -5.89
CA THR A 35 -0.96 -11.29 -6.20
C THR A 35 -1.84 -11.80 -5.05
N GLN A 36 -1.40 -12.86 -4.36
CA GLN A 36 -2.16 -13.41 -3.24
C GLN A 36 -2.02 -12.51 -2.00
N GLY A 37 -0.81 -11.97 -1.76
CA GLY A 37 -0.53 -11.02 -0.69
C GLY A 37 -1.38 -9.76 -0.77
N VAL A 38 -1.50 -9.16 -1.96
CA VAL A 38 -2.36 -7.98 -2.17
C VAL A 38 -3.82 -8.30 -1.84
N THR A 39 -4.35 -9.44 -2.28
CA THR A 39 -5.76 -9.79 -2.04
C THR A 39 -6.03 -10.00 -0.55
N SER A 40 -5.19 -10.78 0.14
CA SER A 40 -5.32 -11.00 1.58
C SER A 40 -5.18 -9.70 2.38
N TRP A 41 -4.22 -8.85 2.01
CA TRP A 41 -4.03 -7.55 2.65
C TRP A 41 -5.23 -6.62 2.47
N VAL A 42 -5.78 -6.55 1.25
CA VAL A 42 -6.98 -5.74 0.98
C VAL A 42 -8.13 -6.21 1.88
N GLN A 43 -8.33 -7.52 2.00
CA GLN A 43 -9.41 -8.08 2.81
C GLN A 43 -9.23 -7.83 4.31
N GLN A 44 -8.04 -8.13 4.83
CA GLN A 44 -7.80 -8.26 6.26
C GLN A 44 -7.36 -6.94 6.91
N ILE A 45 -6.73 -6.06 6.13
CA ILE A 45 -6.09 -4.85 6.65
C ILE A 45 -6.71 -3.61 6.02
N LEU A 46 -6.84 -3.54 4.70
CA LEU A 46 -7.30 -2.32 4.05
C LEU A 46 -8.79 -2.05 4.31
N LEU A 47 -9.66 -3.00 3.98
CA LEU A 47 -11.12 -2.85 4.10
C LEU A 47 -11.59 -2.53 5.54
N PRO A 48 -11.07 -3.16 6.60
CA PRO A 48 -11.48 -2.83 7.97
C PRO A 48 -11.04 -1.44 8.43
N ASN A 49 -9.93 -0.92 7.88
CA ASN A 49 -9.38 0.38 8.23
C ASN A 49 -9.84 1.51 7.28
N LEU A 50 -10.70 1.18 6.31
CA LEU A 50 -11.20 2.11 5.31
C LEU A 50 -12.36 2.96 5.87
N PRO A 51 -12.27 4.31 5.81
CA PRO A 51 -13.42 5.16 6.16
C PRO A 51 -14.56 4.94 5.16
N LYS A 52 -15.79 4.79 5.65
CA LYS A 52 -16.98 4.45 4.86
C LYS A 52 -17.33 5.40 3.70
N GLU A 53 -16.73 6.60 3.64
CA GLU A 53 -17.09 7.64 2.65
C GLU A 53 -15.90 8.23 1.88
N ASN A 54 -14.70 7.66 2.00
CA ASN A 54 -13.55 8.17 1.29
C ASN A 54 -13.42 7.52 -0.10
N GLY A 55 -13.65 8.31 -1.15
CA GLY A 55 -13.36 7.92 -2.54
C GLY A 55 -11.98 7.28 -2.65
N SER A 56 -11.94 6.04 -3.17
CA SER A 56 -10.72 5.26 -3.21
C SER A 56 -9.97 5.56 -4.50
N VAL A 57 -8.69 5.84 -4.32
CA VAL A 57 -7.79 6.20 -5.40
C VAL A 57 -6.65 5.19 -5.34
N THR A 58 -6.28 4.63 -6.48
CA THR A 58 -5.25 3.61 -6.56
C THR A 58 -4.24 4.00 -7.62
N ASP A 59 -2.98 3.65 -7.41
CA ASP A 59 -2.02 3.75 -8.50
C ASP A 59 -2.44 2.84 -9.68
N ASN A 60 -1.83 3.08 -10.84
CA ASN A 60 -2.16 2.36 -12.07
C ASN A 60 -1.48 0.97 -12.15
N SER A 61 -1.03 0.40 -11.03
CA SER A 61 -0.31 -0.86 -11.03
C SER A 61 -1.20 -2.06 -11.41
N ILE A 62 -0.64 -2.96 -12.21
CA ILE A 62 -1.32 -4.17 -12.72
C ILE A 62 -1.84 -5.05 -11.58
N ILE A 63 -1.17 -5.04 -10.42
CA ILE A 63 -1.57 -5.81 -9.24
C ILE A 63 -2.87 -5.32 -8.60
N HIS A 64 -3.22 -4.03 -8.75
CA HIS A 64 -4.47 -3.46 -8.24
C HIS A 64 -5.62 -3.61 -9.23
N LYS A 65 -5.33 -3.96 -10.48
CA LYS A 65 -6.33 -4.27 -11.52
C LYS A 65 -6.83 -5.71 -11.47
N GLY A 66 -6.43 -6.49 -10.47
CA GLY A 66 -6.97 -7.82 -10.24
C GLY A 66 -8.47 -7.78 -9.99
N LYS A 67 -9.24 -8.60 -10.73
CA LYS A 67 -10.71 -8.65 -10.62
C LYS A 67 -11.21 -8.85 -9.18
N ALA A 68 -10.48 -9.64 -8.39
CA ALA A 68 -10.80 -9.89 -6.97
C ALA A 68 -10.73 -8.60 -6.13
N VAL A 69 -9.62 -7.86 -6.21
CA VAL A 69 -9.42 -6.60 -5.48
C VAL A 69 -10.47 -5.55 -5.90
N GLN A 70 -10.72 -5.43 -7.20
CA GLN A 70 -11.75 -4.50 -7.71
C GLN A 70 -13.14 -4.84 -7.16
N LYS A 71 -13.50 -6.13 -7.17
CA LYS A 71 -14.78 -6.58 -6.64
C LYS A 71 -14.91 -6.30 -5.14
N MET A 72 -13.88 -6.63 -4.36
CA MET A 72 -13.88 -6.40 -2.91
C MET A 72 -14.05 -4.92 -2.54
N LEU A 73 -13.33 -4.04 -3.23
CA LEU A 73 -13.44 -2.60 -3.01
C LEU A 73 -14.85 -2.11 -3.40
N LYS A 74 -15.38 -2.56 -4.55
CA LYS A 74 -16.73 -2.18 -4.98
C LYS A 74 -17.81 -2.66 -4.00
N ASP A 75 -17.73 -3.91 -3.54
CA ASP A 75 -18.69 -4.50 -2.60
C ASP A 75 -18.67 -3.78 -1.25
N SER A 76 -17.53 -3.19 -0.86
CA SER A 76 -17.40 -2.38 0.35
C SER A 76 -17.93 -0.94 0.21
N GLY A 77 -18.51 -0.58 -0.94
CA GLY A 77 -18.99 0.78 -1.23
C GLY A 77 -17.90 1.77 -1.67
N ASN A 78 -16.68 1.29 -1.90
CA ASN A 78 -15.57 2.12 -2.34
C ASN A 78 -15.49 2.19 -3.87
N SER A 79 -15.25 3.39 -4.41
CA SER A 79 -15.01 3.63 -5.84
C SER A 79 -13.52 3.59 -6.16
N LEU A 80 -13.11 2.97 -7.27
CA LEU A 80 -11.70 2.95 -7.72
C LEU A 80 -11.44 4.05 -8.74
N LEU A 81 -10.49 4.92 -8.46
CA LEU A 81 -9.94 5.90 -9.38
C LEU A 81 -8.48 5.58 -9.67
N TYR A 82 -8.13 5.36 -10.94
CA TYR A 82 -6.75 5.12 -11.36
C TYR A 82 -6.09 6.44 -11.78
N PHE A 83 -4.83 6.63 -11.39
CA PHE A 83 -4.05 7.74 -11.92
C PHE A 83 -3.76 7.59 -13.41
N PRO A 84 -3.57 8.72 -14.12
CA PRO A 84 -2.91 8.72 -15.42
C PRO A 84 -1.58 7.96 -15.32
N HIS A 85 -1.22 7.29 -16.41
CA HIS A 85 0.08 6.63 -16.51
C HIS A 85 1.21 7.62 -16.17
N TYR A 86 2.22 7.15 -15.43
CA TYR A 86 3.44 7.91 -15.11
C TYR A 86 3.20 9.24 -14.37
N SER A 87 2.24 9.28 -13.44
CA SER A 87 2.04 10.44 -12.55
C SER A 87 2.47 10.14 -11.10
N PRO A 88 3.75 9.83 -10.84
CA PRO A 88 4.25 9.57 -9.49
C PRO A 88 4.13 10.81 -8.58
N ASP A 89 4.11 12.01 -9.16
CA ASP A 89 3.90 13.27 -8.42
C ASP A 89 2.52 13.35 -7.76
N LEU A 90 1.54 12.65 -8.32
CA LEU A 90 0.24 12.51 -7.69
C LEU A 90 0.37 11.55 -6.51
N ASN A 91 1.17 10.48 -6.63
CA ASN A 91 1.31 9.43 -5.62
C ASN A 91 2.09 9.87 -4.37
N SER A 92 1.42 10.54 -3.44
CA SER A 92 2.02 11.10 -2.22
C SER A 92 2.79 10.10 -1.33
N ILE A 93 2.49 8.80 -1.44
CA ILE A 93 3.18 7.71 -0.73
C ILE A 93 4.54 7.35 -1.37
N GLU A 94 4.81 7.70 -2.63
CA GLU A 94 6.14 7.52 -3.25
C GLU A 94 7.24 8.25 -2.47
N LYS A 95 6.89 9.41 -1.89
CA LYS A 95 7.82 10.20 -1.06
C LYS A 95 8.06 9.55 0.31
N LYS A 96 7.18 8.66 0.77
CA LYS A 96 7.29 7.97 2.05
C LYS A 96 8.29 6.80 1.97
N TRP A 97 8.45 6.13 0.83
CA TRP A 97 9.37 4.99 0.71
C TRP A 97 10.86 5.35 0.91
N PRO A 98 11.39 6.44 0.32
CA PRO A 98 12.74 6.91 0.64
C PRO A 98 12.91 7.22 2.13
N GLN A 99 11.89 7.78 2.79
CA GLN A 99 11.90 8.05 4.22
C GLN A 99 12.03 6.76 5.05
N ALA A 100 11.23 5.73 4.75
CA ALA A 100 11.33 4.42 5.40
C ALA A 100 12.74 3.81 5.23
N LYS A 101 13.29 3.87 4.00
CA LYS A 101 14.64 3.36 3.70
C LYS A 101 15.71 4.12 4.47
N HIS A 102 15.57 5.44 4.60
CA HIS A 102 16.51 6.26 5.37
C HIS A 102 16.46 5.91 6.85
N ILE A 103 15.28 5.87 7.47
CA ILE A 103 15.11 5.52 8.89
C ILE A 103 15.72 4.15 9.18
N ARG A 104 15.42 3.13 8.35
CA ARG A 104 15.97 1.79 8.54
C ARG A 104 17.50 1.75 8.49
N ARG A 105 18.11 2.51 7.56
CA ARG A 105 19.57 2.59 7.45
C ARG A 105 20.19 3.27 8.67
N THR A 106 19.53 4.30 9.20
CA THR A 106 20.00 5.05 10.36
C THR A 106 19.87 4.27 11.66
N LEU A 107 18.73 3.59 11.85
CA LEU A 107 18.43 2.84 13.09
C LEU A 107 18.90 1.39 13.04
N THR A 108 19.29 0.90 11.87
CA THR A 108 19.72 -0.49 11.65
C THR A 108 18.70 -1.52 12.15
N CYS A 109 17.41 -1.18 12.09
CA CYS A 109 16.33 -1.97 12.67
C CYS A 109 15.74 -2.99 11.69
N SER A 110 14.99 -3.97 12.23
CA SER A 110 14.22 -4.92 11.41
C SER A 110 13.11 -4.21 10.66
N ILE A 111 12.58 -4.88 9.63
CA ILE A 111 11.41 -4.38 8.89
C ILE A 111 10.21 -4.24 9.84
N ASP A 112 10.03 -5.20 10.75
CA ASP A 112 8.93 -5.15 11.72
C ASP A 112 9.02 -3.93 12.62
N HIS A 113 10.21 -3.70 13.18
CA HIS A 113 10.44 -2.57 14.08
C HIS A 113 10.28 -1.22 13.36
N LEU A 114 10.75 -1.12 12.12
CA LEU A 114 10.60 0.08 11.29
C LEU A 114 9.14 0.51 11.15
N PHE A 115 8.28 -0.41 10.73
CA PHE A 115 6.90 -0.12 10.41
C PHE A 115 6.00 -0.08 11.66
N GLN A 116 6.35 -0.80 12.72
CA GLN A 116 5.60 -0.75 13.98
C GLN A 116 5.86 0.54 14.77
N PHE A 117 7.09 1.08 14.75
CA PHE A 117 7.48 2.17 15.65
C PHE A 117 7.92 3.46 14.98
N HIS A 118 8.28 3.44 13.69
CA HIS A 118 8.88 4.62 13.04
C HIS A 118 8.18 5.05 11.74
N PHE A 119 7.17 4.32 11.29
CA PHE A 119 6.51 4.56 10.02
C PHE A 119 4.99 4.32 10.12
N SER A 120 4.31 5.25 10.78
CA SER A 120 2.85 5.28 11.03
C SER A 120 2.23 6.62 10.64
#